data_AF-A0A1M5KU68-F1
#
_entry.id   AF-A0A1M5KU68-F1
#
_cell.length_a   1.000
_cell.length_b   1.000
_cell.length_c   1.000
_cell.angle_alpha   90.00
_cell.angle_beta   90.00
_cell.angle_gamma   90.00
#
_symmetry.space_group_name_H-M   'P 1'
#
loop_
_entity.id
_entity.type
_entity.pdbx_description
1 polymer ?
#
loop_
_entity_poly.entity_id
_entity_poly.type
_entity_poly.pdbx_seq_one_letter_code
_entity_poly.pdbx_strand_id
1 'polypeptide(L)'
;MFPLLLVAMLAACHSDDPESAFEKNVNALTSTAWTHPTVTNSTDGDLSDSYAGFAILFTKKEANGFAGTFVISNGGYAFTEVTGQWKFNDAQTELQFDSGKTMTFTVDEKHLSLDFTVAPPTGGRTDGLSGHFTFAFTK
;
A
#
# COMPACT_ATOMS: atom_id res chain seq x y z
N MET A 1 -50.89 45.62 -4.50
CA MET A 1 -50.75 44.33 -5.20
C MET A 1 -49.29 43.91 -5.07
N PHE A 2 -49.02 42.90 -4.23
CA PHE A 2 -47.75 42.16 -4.09
C PHE A 2 -47.45 41.40 -5.42
N PRO A 3 -46.23 40.86 -5.70
CA PRO A 3 -45.19 40.48 -4.73
C PRO A 3 -43.70 40.63 -5.19
N LEU A 4 -42.78 40.24 -4.28
CA LEU A 4 -41.58 39.40 -4.52
C LEU A 4 -40.49 39.91 -5.52
N LEU A 5 -39.20 39.66 -5.36
CA LEU A 5 -38.54 38.49 -4.80
C LEU A 5 -37.09 38.88 -4.43
N LEU A 6 -36.73 38.63 -3.19
CA LEU A 6 -35.36 38.51 -2.72
C LEU A 6 -34.72 37.30 -3.44
N VAL A 7 -33.75 37.52 -4.33
CA VAL A 7 -32.87 36.44 -4.81
C VAL A 7 -31.52 36.62 -4.13
N ALA A 8 -31.43 36.07 -2.92
CA ALA A 8 -30.15 35.72 -2.33
C ALA A 8 -29.57 34.59 -3.21
N MET A 9 -28.63 34.95 -4.09
CA MET A 9 -27.81 33.97 -4.79
C MET A 9 -26.90 33.33 -3.73
N LEU A 10 -27.40 32.26 -3.11
CA LEU A 10 -26.55 31.24 -2.53
C LEU A 10 -25.75 30.68 -3.70
N ALA A 11 -24.53 31.22 -3.90
CA ALA A 11 -23.48 30.51 -4.58
C ALA A 11 -23.26 29.23 -3.78
N ALA A 12 -23.97 28.17 -4.16
CA ALA A 12 -23.57 26.81 -3.85
C ALA A 12 -22.25 26.60 -4.60
N CYS A 13 -21.14 27.01 -3.96
CA CYS A 13 -19.84 26.50 -4.29
C CYS A 13 -19.92 24.98 -4.09
N HIS A 14 -20.15 24.26 -5.18
CA HIS A 14 -19.79 22.87 -5.28
C HIS A 14 -18.27 22.84 -5.23
N SER A 15 -17.73 22.77 -4.02
CA SER A 15 -16.30 22.60 -3.80
C SER A 15 -15.97 21.15 -4.16
N ASP A 16 -15.53 20.94 -5.41
CA ASP A 16 -14.57 19.88 -5.71
C ASP A 16 -13.30 20.20 -4.94
N ASP A 17 -13.29 19.88 -3.64
CA ASP A 17 -12.07 19.95 -2.85
C ASP A 17 -11.06 18.98 -3.48
N PRO A 18 -9.81 19.41 -3.72
CA PRO A 18 -8.80 18.53 -4.27
C PRO A 18 -8.62 17.33 -3.33
N GLU A 19 -8.69 16.11 -3.88
CA GLU A 19 -8.50 14.88 -3.12
C GLU A 19 -7.21 14.94 -2.30
N SER A 20 -7.31 14.57 -1.02
CA SER A 20 -6.14 14.58 -0.15
C SER A 20 -5.12 13.52 -0.59
N ALA A 21 -3.83 13.76 -0.33
CA ALA A 21 -2.79 12.75 -0.63
C ALA A 21 -3.09 11.41 0.06
N PHE A 22 -3.70 11.46 1.24
CA PHE A 22 -4.14 10.26 1.97
C PHE A 22 -5.20 9.49 1.17
N GLU A 23 -6.28 10.16 0.78
CA GLU A 23 -7.37 9.52 0.02
C GLU A 23 -6.87 8.99 -1.31
N LYS A 24 -6.05 9.76 -2.02
CA LYS A 24 -5.41 9.33 -3.27
C LYS A 24 -4.60 8.05 -3.08
N ASN A 25 -3.76 7.99 -2.06
CA ASN A 25 -2.94 6.82 -1.76
C ASN A 25 -3.79 5.62 -1.35
N VAL A 26 -4.80 5.81 -0.48
CA VAL A 26 -5.73 4.74 -0.10
C VAL A 26 -6.44 4.20 -1.34
N ASN A 27 -7.03 5.07 -2.15
CA ASN A 27 -7.81 4.69 -3.33
C ASN A 27 -6.94 3.95 -4.35
N ALA A 28 -5.72 4.45 -4.63
CA ALA A 28 -4.78 3.77 -5.50
C ALA A 28 -4.40 2.37 -4.98
N LEU A 29 -4.06 2.27 -3.69
CA LEU A 29 -3.62 1.04 -3.05
C LEU A 29 -4.73 -0.02 -2.99
N THR A 30 -5.98 0.39 -2.74
CA THR A 30 -7.14 -0.51 -2.56
C THR A 30 -7.95 -0.74 -3.83
N SER A 31 -7.54 -0.17 -4.97
CA SER A 31 -8.28 -0.26 -6.24
C SER A 31 -8.45 -1.69 -6.76
N THR A 32 -7.45 -2.55 -6.54
CA THR A 32 -7.44 -3.96 -6.92
C THR A 32 -6.30 -4.69 -6.19
N ALA A 33 -6.23 -6.01 -6.34
CA ALA A 33 -5.08 -6.79 -5.90
C ALA A 33 -3.84 -6.46 -6.76
N TRP A 34 -2.70 -6.27 -6.10
CA TRP A 34 -1.40 -6.11 -6.75
C TRP A 34 -0.79 -7.49 -6.94
N THR A 35 -0.54 -7.88 -8.19
CA THR A 35 -0.12 -9.23 -8.57
C THR A 35 1.10 -9.17 -9.48
N HIS A 36 1.80 -10.30 -9.62
CA HIS A 36 2.92 -10.45 -10.56
C HIS A 36 4.03 -9.38 -10.41
N PRO A 37 4.59 -9.20 -9.20
CA PRO A 37 5.67 -8.25 -9.01
C PRO A 37 6.93 -8.68 -9.76
N THR A 38 7.72 -7.70 -10.20
CA THR A 38 9.17 -7.87 -10.31
C THR A 38 9.75 -7.77 -8.90
N VAL A 39 10.53 -8.76 -8.48
CA VAL A 39 11.11 -8.82 -7.14
C VAL A 39 12.62 -8.82 -7.24
N THR A 40 13.26 -7.85 -6.59
CA THR A 40 14.72 -7.80 -6.48
C THR A 40 15.14 -7.87 -5.02
N ASN A 41 16.25 -8.55 -4.77
CA ASN A 41 16.96 -8.55 -3.50
C ASN A 41 18.39 -8.01 -3.70
N SER A 42 18.87 -7.19 -2.78
CA SER A 42 20.18 -6.54 -2.88
C SER A 42 21.36 -7.51 -2.97
N THR A 43 21.22 -8.71 -2.41
CA THR A 43 22.27 -9.74 -2.33
C THR A 43 22.12 -10.77 -3.43
N ASP A 44 20.90 -11.22 -3.72
CA ASP A 44 20.65 -12.35 -4.62
C ASP A 44 20.21 -11.93 -6.04
N GLY A 45 19.91 -10.65 -6.25
CA GLY A 45 19.46 -10.13 -7.54
C GLY A 45 17.96 -10.37 -7.78
N ASP A 46 17.60 -10.75 -9.00
CA ASP A 46 16.21 -10.99 -9.38
C ASP A 46 15.68 -12.28 -8.75
N LEU A 47 14.57 -12.17 -8.03
CA LEU A 47 13.86 -13.26 -7.36
C LEU A 47 12.42 -13.41 -7.86
N SER A 48 12.05 -12.79 -8.97
CA SER A 48 10.67 -12.76 -9.47
C SER A 48 10.07 -14.16 -9.65
N ASP A 49 10.85 -15.12 -10.14
CA ASP A 49 10.43 -16.52 -10.28
C ASP A 49 10.12 -17.19 -8.92
N SER A 50 10.88 -16.86 -7.87
CA SER A 50 10.65 -17.37 -6.51
C SER A 50 9.37 -16.82 -5.88
N TYR A 51 8.93 -15.65 -6.35
CA TYR A 51 7.69 -14.98 -5.93
C TYR A 51 6.59 -15.08 -7.00
N ALA A 52 6.68 -16.07 -7.91
CA ALA A 52 5.64 -16.33 -8.90
C ALA A 52 4.29 -16.59 -8.21
N GLY A 53 3.27 -15.80 -8.53
CA GLY A 53 1.96 -15.87 -7.86
C GLY A 53 1.87 -15.09 -6.55
N PHE A 54 2.89 -14.28 -6.22
CA PHE A 54 2.75 -13.27 -5.18
C PHE A 54 1.59 -12.34 -5.52
N ALA A 55 0.72 -12.11 -4.53
CA ALA A 55 -0.28 -11.07 -4.57
C ALA A 55 -0.46 -10.42 -3.22
N ILE A 56 -0.80 -9.13 -3.23
CA ILE A 56 -1.25 -8.40 -2.04
C ILE A 56 -2.53 -7.63 -2.36
N LEU A 57 -3.57 -7.87 -1.57
CA LEU A 57 -4.83 -7.15 -1.65
C LEU A 57 -4.98 -6.26 -0.43
N PHE A 58 -5.04 -4.95 -0.66
CA PHE A 58 -5.38 -3.97 0.37
C PHE A 58 -6.88 -3.66 0.30
N THR A 59 -7.55 -3.66 1.44
CA THR A 59 -8.97 -3.31 1.58
C THR A 59 -9.10 -2.14 2.54
N LYS A 60 -9.77 -1.06 2.11
CA LYS A 60 -10.09 0.07 2.98
C LYS A 60 -11.07 -0.38 4.08
N LYS A 61 -10.67 -0.22 5.34
CA LYS A 61 -11.48 -0.57 6.52
C LYS A 61 -10.92 0.15 7.73
N GLU A 62 -11.32 1.41 7.90
CA GLU A 62 -10.80 2.26 8.96
C GLU A 62 -11.28 1.77 10.34
N ALA A 63 -10.33 1.40 11.20
CA ALA A 63 -10.59 0.95 12.56
C ALA A 63 -9.32 1.06 13.42
N ASN A 64 -9.45 1.49 14.67
CA ASN A 64 -8.37 1.50 15.66
C ASN A 64 -7.07 2.19 15.19
N GLY A 65 -7.18 3.27 14.40
CA GLY A 65 -6.03 4.00 13.87
C GLY A 65 -5.35 3.34 12.66
N PHE A 66 -5.97 2.31 12.07
CA PHE A 66 -5.54 1.71 10.81
C PHE A 66 -6.44 2.18 9.66
N ALA A 67 -5.86 2.25 8.46
CA ALA A 67 -6.57 2.63 7.23
C ALA A 67 -7.31 1.43 6.60
N GLY A 68 -6.84 0.21 6.86
CA GLY A 68 -7.49 -0.97 6.32
C GLY A 68 -6.89 -2.30 6.73
N THR A 69 -7.27 -3.34 6.00
CA THR A 69 -6.75 -4.70 6.12
C THR A 69 -6.01 -5.11 4.85
N PHE A 70 -5.10 -6.07 4.96
CA PHE A 70 -4.43 -6.67 3.80
C PHE A 70 -4.51 -8.20 3.85
N VAL A 71 -4.39 -8.82 2.67
CA VAL A 71 -4.20 -10.27 2.50
C VAL A 71 -3.08 -10.50 1.51
N ILE A 72 -2.17 -11.44 1.81
CA ILE A 72 -1.02 -11.79 0.98
C ILE A 72 -1.10 -13.26 0.56
N SER A 73 -0.81 -13.53 -0.71
CA SER A 73 -0.56 -14.87 -1.23
C SER A 73 0.89 -14.99 -1.71
N ASN A 74 1.47 -16.19 -1.55
CA ASN A 74 2.85 -16.50 -1.89
C ASN A 74 3.88 -15.46 -1.38
N GLY A 75 3.70 -15.00 -0.13
CA GLY A 75 4.55 -14.00 0.53
C GLY A 75 6.00 -14.42 0.77
N GLY A 76 6.31 -15.70 0.61
CA GLY A 76 7.64 -16.26 0.80
C GLY A 76 8.27 -15.87 2.13
N TYR A 77 9.56 -15.59 2.10
CA TYR A 77 10.29 -15.11 3.28
C TYR A 77 10.14 -13.60 3.50
N ALA A 78 9.85 -12.84 2.45
CA ALA A 78 9.69 -11.40 2.56
C ALA A 78 8.47 -10.99 3.40
N PHE A 79 7.43 -11.83 3.40
CA PHE A 79 6.20 -11.62 4.16
C PHE A 79 5.83 -12.88 4.95
N THR A 80 6.12 -12.84 6.25
CA THR A 80 5.76 -13.90 7.21
C THR A 80 4.27 -13.88 7.57
N GLU A 81 3.65 -12.71 7.48
CA GLU A 81 2.24 -12.48 7.68
C GLU A 81 1.44 -12.69 6.38
N VAL A 82 0.28 -13.32 6.50
CA VAL A 82 -0.64 -13.58 5.37
C VAL A 82 -1.87 -12.66 5.40
N THR A 83 -2.15 -12.05 6.55
CA THR A 83 -3.22 -11.07 6.74
C THR A 83 -2.86 -10.15 7.90
N GLY A 84 -3.44 -8.95 7.91
CA GLY A 84 -3.28 -8.01 9.02
C GLY A 84 -3.96 -6.68 8.73
N GLN A 85 -3.63 -5.68 9.55
CA GLN A 85 -4.04 -4.30 9.36
C GLN A 85 -2.88 -3.44 8.85
N TRP A 86 -3.18 -2.39 8.09
CA TRP A 86 -2.17 -1.46 7.58
C TRP A 86 -2.58 -0.01 7.80
N LYS A 87 -1.57 0.85 7.91
CA LYS A 87 -1.71 2.31 7.98
C LYS A 87 -0.51 2.98 7.31
N PHE A 88 -0.63 4.26 7.04
CA PHE A 88 0.51 5.09 6.68
C PHE A 88 1.16 5.69 7.92
N ASN A 89 2.44 6.02 7.83
CA ASN A 89 3.04 6.98 8.76
C ASN A 89 2.49 8.39 8.51
N ASP A 90 2.76 9.33 9.42
CA ASP A 90 2.24 10.70 9.33
C ASP A 90 2.69 11.44 8.05
N ALA A 91 3.89 11.13 7.57
CA ALA A 91 4.46 11.69 6.34
C ALA A 91 3.93 11.03 5.05
N GLN A 92 3.19 9.93 5.16
CA GLN A 92 2.69 9.11 4.06
C GLN A 92 3.79 8.59 3.11
N THR A 93 4.96 8.32 3.64
CA THR A 93 6.10 7.73 2.92
C THR A 93 6.30 6.25 3.23
N GLU A 94 5.67 5.76 4.30
CA GLU A 94 5.78 4.37 4.74
C GLU A 94 4.41 3.74 4.96
N LEU A 95 4.30 2.48 4.56
CA LEU A 95 3.27 1.56 4.99
C LEU A 95 3.73 0.85 6.27
N GLN A 96 2.85 0.77 7.25
CA GLN A 96 3.08 0.11 8.53
C GLN A 96 2.02 -0.96 8.73
N PHE A 97 2.45 -2.21 8.87
CA PHE A 97 1.58 -3.32 9.26
C PHE A 97 1.47 -3.40 10.78
N ASP A 98 0.36 -3.96 11.26
CA ASP A 98 0.14 -4.27 12.67
C ASP A 98 1.15 -5.26 13.26
N SER A 99 1.80 -6.08 12.40
CA SER A 99 2.95 -6.92 12.76
C SER A 99 4.18 -6.11 13.20
N GLY A 100 4.21 -4.80 12.92
CA GLY A 100 5.37 -3.95 13.09
C GLY A 100 6.27 -3.87 11.86
N LYS A 101 5.97 -4.61 10.77
CA LYS A 101 6.68 -4.46 9.49
C LYS A 101 6.43 -3.08 8.91
N THR A 102 7.50 -2.40 8.53
CA THR A 102 7.44 -1.11 7.84
C THR A 102 8.08 -1.22 6.46
N MET A 103 7.52 -0.50 5.50
CA MET A 103 7.99 -0.49 4.12
C MET A 103 7.88 0.91 3.56
N THR A 104 8.92 1.39 2.90
CA THR A 104 8.79 2.56 2.03
C THR A 104 7.91 2.17 0.86
N PHE A 105 7.00 3.05 0.47
CA PHE A 105 6.12 2.77 -0.66
C PHE A 105 5.98 3.97 -1.59
N THR A 106 5.72 3.66 -2.85
CA THR A 106 5.16 4.61 -3.82
C THR A 106 3.98 3.95 -4.50
N VAL A 107 2.90 4.70 -4.72
CA VAL A 107 1.71 4.18 -5.37
C VAL A 107 1.09 5.22 -6.29
N ASP A 108 0.65 4.76 -7.45
CA ASP A 108 -0.27 5.47 -8.32
C ASP A 108 -1.33 4.47 -8.84
N GLU A 109 -2.14 4.90 -9.80
CA GLU A 109 -3.22 4.06 -10.35
C GLU A 109 -2.71 2.72 -10.93
N LYS A 110 -1.50 2.70 -11.48
CA LYS A 110 -0.92 1.60 -12.24
C LYS A 110 0.30 0.95 -11.59
N HIS A 111 1.02 1.67 -10.74
CA HIS A 111 2.27 1.22 -10.15
C HIS A 111 2.20 1.17 -8.63
N LEU A 112 2.80 0.14 -8.07
CA LEU A 112 3.10 0.06 -6.64
C LEU A 112 4.55 -0.38 -6.51
N SER A 113 5.30 0.29 -5.64
CA SER A 113 6.61 -0.19 -5.18
C SER A 113 6.56 -0.36 -3.67
N LEU A 114 7.02 -1.51 -3.18
CA LEU A 114 7.24 -1.77 -1.76
C LEU A 114 8.73 -2.04 -1.55
N ASP A 115 9.33 -1.31 -0.63
CA ASP A 115 10.77 -1.32 -0.41
C ASP A 115 11.08 -1.45 1.09
N PHE A 116 11.77 -2.53 1.47
CA PHE A 116 11.99 -2.87 2.87
C PHE A 116 13.14 -3.86 3.10
N THR A 117 13.59 -3.97 4.35
CA THR A 117 14.62 -4.92 4.75
C THR A 117 14.02 -6.09 5.52
N VAL A 118 14.40 -7.31 5.16
CA VAL A 118 14.10 -8.54 5.88
C VAL A 118 15.32 -8.91 6.71
N ALA A 119 15.14 -9.09 8.03
CA ALA A 119 16.22 -9.46 8.92
C ALA A 119 16.72 -10.90 8.64
N PRO A 120 18.01 -11.19 8.83
CA PRO A 120 18.54 -12.54 8.69
C PRO A 120 17.88 -13.50 9.71
N PRO A 121 17.58 -14.75 9.31
CA PRO A 121 17.13 -15.75 10.26
C PRO A 121 18.22 -16.02 11.31
N THR A 122 17.81 -16.28 12.55
CA THR A 122 18.74 -16.69 13.61
C THR A 122 19.21 -18.14 13.37
N GLY A 123 20.18 -18.31 12.48
CA GLY A 123 20.87 -19.58 12.17
C GLY A 123 20.53 -20.14 10.78
N GLY A 124 21.56 -20.64 10.06
CA GLY A 124 21.46 -21.26 8.73
C GLY A 124 21.91 -20.37 7.57
N ARG A 125 22.02 -20.94 6.36
CA ARG A 125 22.32 -20.20 5.12
C ARG A 125 21.23 -19.14 4.85
N THR A 126 21.64 -17.94 4.44
CA THR A 126 20.82 -16.71 4.41
C THR A 126 20.43 -16.23 3.01
N ASP A 127 20.94 -16.87 1.97
CA ASP A 127 20.77 -16.45 0.57
C ASP A 127 19.28 -16.50 0.19
N GLY A 128 18.73 -15.39 -0.29
CA GLY A 128 17.33 -15.22 -0.69
C GLY A 128 16.33 -15.05 0.46
N LEU A 129 16.80 -15.08 1.71
CA LEU A 129 15.94 -15.10 2.91
C LEU A 129 15.95 -13.78 3.68
N SER A 130 16.89 -12.89 3.38
CA SER A 130 17.12 -11.65 4.13
C SER A 130 17.79 -10.59 3.25
N GLY A 131 17.92 -9.38 3.78
CA GLY A 131 18.45 -8.24 3.04
C GLY A 131 17.35 -7.33 2.53
N HIS A 132 17.73 -6.43 1.62
CA HIS A 132 16.83 -5.41 1.10
C HIS A 132 16.06 -5.94 -0.09
N PHE A 133 14.73 -5.82 -0.04
CA PHE A 133 13.80 -6.26 -1.07
C PHE A 133 13.08 -5.05 -1.68
N THR A 134 12.91 -5.10 -3.00
CA THR A 134 11.98 -4.24 -3.72
C THR A 134 10.98 -5.11 -4.47
N PHE A 135 9.69 -4.89 -4.22
CA PHE A 135 8.58 -5.46 -4.97
C PHE A 135 7.95 -4.37 -5.82
N ALA A 136 8.10 -4.47 -7.14
CA ALA A 136 7.53 -3.52 -8.10
C ALA A 136 6.40 -4.17 -8.89
N PHE A 137 5.20 -3.57 -8.82
CA PHE A 137 4.00 -4.04 -9.48
C PHE A 137 3.60 -3.08 -10.59
N THR A 138 3.10 -3.62 -11.70
CA THR A 138 2.50 -2.85 -12.79
C THR A 138 1.19 -3.51 -13.20
N LYS A 139 0.15 -2.70 -13.39
CA LYS A 139 -1.16 -3.12 -13.91
C LYS A 139 -1.28 -2.90 -15.41
#